data_AF-A0A148N5S4-F1
#
_entry.id   AF-A0A148N5S4-F1
#
_cell.length_a   1.000
_cell.length_b   1.000
_cell.length_c   1.000
_cell.angle_alpha   90.00
_cell.angle_beta   90.00
_cell.angle_gamma   90.00
#
_symmetry.space_group_name_H-M   'P 1'
#
loop_
_entity.id
_entity.type
_entity.pdbx_description
1 polymer ?
#
loop_
_entity_poly.entity_id
_entity_poly.type
_entity_poly.pdbx_seq_one_letter_code
_entity_poly.pdbx_strand_id
1 'polypeptide(L)'
;MSDNCRVLVALNSLRLRRRALEIGAHLAVQKQLPLTAVFIENVELRYASELPFVQEIDRLSGALTAFEPPRLEQLHHLQITQVRQWLAEIQNQLPLAGDFQIVQGNYTESVLEMAGEGDFLVFSTVHEWTAIRRRPPVWVWFDNSPEADKTLALAAEFAGGENYPLLIAGPQPKKSTAMTENQFILMEPDGFIDLLNKQGCSAVFCPRSSPLAKRLPLLAPCPVLLV
;
A
#
# COMPACT_ATOMS: atom_id res chain seq x y z
N MET A 1 -14.17 12.34 -21.85
CA MET A 1 -13.58 10.98 -21.85
C MET A 1 -13.84 10.45 -20.46
N SER A 2 -14.65 9.40 -20.32
CA SER A 2 -14.93 8.83 -19.01
C SER A 2 -13.65 8.10 -18.58
N ASP A 3 -12.83 8.74 -17.77
CA ASP A 3 -11.72 8.05 -17.10
C ASP A 3 -12.35 6.92 -16.27
N ASN A 4 -12.04 5.69 -16.68
CA ASN A 4 -12.59 4.50 -16.05
C ASN A 4 -11.86 4.29 -14.72
N CYS A 5 -12.32 5.00 -13.69
CA CYS A 5 -11.82 4.93 -12.32
C CYS A 5 -11.73 3.47 -11.87
N ARG A 6 -10.61 3.11 -11.23
CA ARG A 6 -10.36 1.76 -10.74
C ARG A 6 -9.59 1.77 -9.42
N VAL A 7 -9.52 0.61 -8.78
CA VAL A 7 -8.62 0.38 -7.66
C VAL A 7 -7.38 -0.35 -8.15
N LEU A 8 -6.21 0.30 -8.04
CA LEU A 8 -4.92 -0.30 -8.34
C LEU A 8 -4.28 -0.81 -7.05
N VAL A 9 -4.01 -2.11 -6.97
CA VAL A 9 -3.32 -2.70 -5.83
C VAL A 9 -1.89 -3.05 -6.22
N ALA A 10 -0.93 -2.28 -5.72
CA ALA A 10 0.49 -2.53 -5.94
C ALA A 10 1.02 -3.60 -4.99
N LEU A 11 1.60 -4.66 -5.55
CA LEU A 11 2.17 -5.78 -4.83
C LEU A 11 3.70 -5.78 -5.01
N ASN A 12 4.42 -5.75 -3.89
CA ASN A 12 5.86 -5.65 -3.88
C ASN A 12 6.52 -7.03 -4.05
N SER A 13 7.41 -7.18 -5.05
CA SER A 13 8.16 -8.41 -5.32
C SER A 13 9.11 -8.82 -4.20
N LEU A 14 9.54 -7.90 -3.33
CA LEU A 14 10.39 -8.22 -2.16
C LEU A 14 9.64 -9.06 -1.12
N ARG A 15 8.35 -8.79 -0.92
CA ARG A 15 7.50 -9.43 0.09
C ARG A 15 6.04 -9.37 -0.34
N LEU A 16 5.51 -10.50 -0.80
CA LEU A 16 4.08 -10.61 -1.06
C LEU A 16 3.26 -10.60 0.23
N ARG A 17 2.22 -9.79 0.25
CA ARG A 17 1.27 -9.68 1.37
C ARG A 17 -0.15 -9.60 0.80
N ARG A 18 -1.01 -10.53 1.23
CA ARG A 18 -2.42 -10.59 0.82
C ARG A 18 -3.24 -9.39 1.30
N ARG A 19 -2.90 -8.80 2.45
CA ARG A 19 -3.71 -7.77 3.13
C ARG A 19 -4.03 -6.55 2.25
N ALA A 20 -3.09 -6.08 1.45
CA ALA A 20 -3.34 -4.96 0.54
C ALA A 20 -4.37 -5.30 -0.55
N LEU A 21 -4.36 -6.55 -1.04
CA LEU A 21 -5.32 -7.04 -2.01
C LEU A 21 -6.72 -7.16 -1.41
N GLU A 22 -6.84 -7.61 -0.16
CA GLU A 22 -8.11 -7.63 0.57
C GLU A 22 -8.68 -6.22 0.76
N ILE A 23 -7.86 -5.28 1.24
CA ILE A 23 -8.26 -3.89 1.41
C ILE A 23 -8.70 -3.28 0.08
N GLY A 24 -7.92 -3.48 -0.98
CA GLY A 24 -8.27 -3.01 -2.32
C GLY A 24 -9.57 -3.62 -2.84
N ALA A 25 -9.81 -4.91 -2.60
CA ALA A 25 -11.03 -5.59 -3.03
C ALA A 25 -12.27 -5.07 -2.30
N HIS A 26 -12.18 -4.87 -0.98
CA HIS A 26 -13.27 -4.26 -0.21
C HIS A 26 -13.57 -2.84 -0.70
N LEU A 27 -12.52 -2.03 -0.94
CA LEU A 27 -12.67 -0.69 -1.50
C LEU A 27 -13.33 -0.71 -2.88
N ALA A 28 -12.90 -1.62 -3.75
CA ALA A 28 -13.43 -1.78 -5.10
C ALA A 28 -14.93 -2.16 -5.08
N VAL A 29 -15.33 -3.11 -4.23
CA VAL A 29 -16.74 -3.48 -4.05
C VAL A 29 -17.56 -2.31 -3.51
N GLN A 30 -17.05 -1.62 -2.48
CA GLN A 30 -17.74 -0.49 -1.85
C GLN A 30 -17.96 0.66 -2.84
N LYS A 31 -16.98 0.93 -3.71
CA LYS A 31 -17.04 2.01 -4.71
C LYS A 31 -17.59 1.54 -6.07
N GLN A 32 -17.92 0.25 -6.21
CA GLN A 32 -18.38 -0.36 -7.46
C GLN A 32 -17.39 -0.16 -8.62
N LEU A 33 -16.10 -0.26 -8.33
CA LEU A 33 -15.01 -0.07 -9.29
C LEU A 33 -14.35 -1.41 -9.63
N PRO A 34 -13.78 -1.57 -10.83
CA PRO A 34 -12.91 -2.69 -11.12
C PRO A 34 -11.61 -2.59 -10.29
N LEU A 35 -11.01 -3.75 -9.98
CA LEU A 35 -9.72 -3.85 -9.33
C LEU A 35 -8.67 -4.35 -10.32
N THR A 36 -7.49 -3.75 -10.31
CA THR A 36 -6.32 -4.27 -11.02
C THR A 36 -5.21 -4.51 -10.00
N ALA A 37 -4.85 -5.77 -9.78
CA ALA A 37 -3.67 -6.13 -9.01
C ALA A 37 -2.42 -5.97 -9.90
N VAL A 38 -1.42 -5.24 -9.43
CA VAL A 38 -0.21 -4.93 -10.18
C VAL A 38 0.99 -5.48 -9.43
N PHE A 39 1.63 -6.52 -9.98
CA PHE A 39 2.87 -7.06 -9.44
C PHE A 39 4.06 -6.34 -10.07
N ILE A 40 4.89 -5.69 -9.24
CA ILE A 40 6.02 -4.89 -9.72
C ILE A 40 7.32 -5.67 -9.58
N GLU A 41 7.89 -6.06 -10.72
CA GLU A 41 9.22 -6.63 -10.81
C GLU A 41 10.26 -5.53 -10.63
N ASN A 42 11.05 -5.64 -9.56
CA ASN A 42 12.06 -4.64 -9.23
C ASN A 42 13.27 -4.77 -10.17
N VAL A 43 13.49 -3.74 -10.98
CA VAL A 43 14.59 -3.67 -11.96
C VAL A 43 15.98 -3.67 -11.30
N GLU A 44 16.11 -3.13 -10.09
CA GLU A 44 17.37 -3.12 -9.34
C GLU A 44 17.73 -4.53 -8.85
N LEU A 45 16.74 -5.34 -8.43
CA LEU A 45 16.98 -6.75 -8.09
C LEU A 45 17.41 -7.55 -9.30
N ARG A 46 16.76 -7.30 -10.46
CA ARG A 46 17.14 -7.96 -11.70
C ARG A 46 18.59 -7.63 -12.07
N TYR A 47 18.94 -6.35 -12.09
CA TYR A 47 20.32 -5.92 -12.34
C TYR A 47 21.31 -6.50 -11.32
N ALA A 48 20.96 -6.49 -10.02
CA ALA A 48 21.82 -7.04 -8.98
C ALA A 48 22.06 -8.55 -9.16
N SER A 49 21.07 -9.30 -9.67
CA SER A 49 21.24 -10.75 -9.93
C SER A 49 22.22 -11.05 -11.07
N GLU A 50 22.51 -10.09 -11.93
CA GLU A 50 23.46 -10.25 -13.04
C GLU A 50 24.92 -9.99 -12.62
N LEU A 51 25.14 -9.49 -11.38
CA LEU A 51 26.46 -9.15 -10.88
C LEU A 51 27.12 -10.34 -10.16
N PRO A 52 28.37 -10.71 -10.49
CA PRO A 52 29.00 -11.96 -10.01
C PRO A 52 29.40 -11.93 -8.53
N PHE A 53 29.22 -10.80 -7.85
CA PHE A 53 29.58 -10.60 -6.44
C PHE A 53 28.37 -10.40 -5.54
N VAL A 54 27.14 -10.37 -6.08
CA VAL A 54 25.95 -10.18 -5.25
C VAL A 54 25.57 -11.51 -4.62
N GLN A 55 25.33 -11.45 -3.31
CA GLN A 55 24.96 -12.59 -2.49
C GLN A 55 23.62 -12.32 -1.83
N GLU A 56 22.79 -13.34 -1.75
CA GLU A 56 21.56 -13.36 -0.95
C GLU A 56 21.88 -13.92 0.44
N ILE A 57 21.34 -13.28 1.48
CA ILE A 57 21.34 -13.79 2.85
C ILE A 57 20.02 -14.54 3.08
N ASP A 58 20.11 -15.85 3.29
CA ASP A 58 18.95 -16.64 3.68
C ASP A 58 18.47 -16.21 5.07
N ARG A 59 17.19 -15.82 5.20
CA ARG A 59 16.68 -15.26 6.45
C ARG A 59 16.56 -16.26 7.60
N LEU A 60 16.53 -17.56 7.31
CA LEU A 60 16.33 -18.60 8.33
C LEU A 60 17.65 -19.18 8.83
N SER A 61 18.56 -19.46 7.90
CA SER A 61 19.86 -20.08 8.16
C SER A 61 21.00 -19.06 8.29
N GLY A 62 20.81 -17.83 7.80
CA GLY A 62 21.87 -16.82 7.72
C GLY A 62 22.93 -17.14 6.66
N ALA A 63 22.74 -18.19 5.85
CA ALA A 63 23.69 -18.59 4.83
C ALA A 63 23.79 -17.55 3.72
N LEU A 64 25.02 -17.34 3.22
CA LEU A 64 25.29 -16.54 2.04
C LEU A 64 25.25 -17.45 0.81
N THR A 65 24.43 -17.10 -0.18
CA THR A 65 24.35 -17.82 -1.45
C THR A 65 24.46 -16.85 -2.62
N ALA A 66 24.96 -17.31 -3.77
CA ALA A 66 25.00 -16.46 -4.96
C ALA A 66 23.58 -16.02 -5.33
N PHE A 67 23.41 -14.74 -5.64
CA PHE A 67 22.14 -14.20 -6.09
C PHE A 67 22.10 -14.23 -7.61
N GLU A 68 21.49 -15.28 -8.16
CA GLU A 68 21.53 -15.56 -9.61
C GLU A 68 20.17 -15.31 -10.29
N PRO A 69 20.17 -14.93 -11.58
CA PRO A 69 18.94 -14.61 -12.30
C PRO A 69 17.90 -15.76 -12.33
N PRO A 70 18.28 -17.04 -12.57
CA PRO A 70 17.31 -18.13 -12.60
C PRO A 70 16.56 -18.31 -11.27
N ARG A 71 17.21 -18.03 -10.15
CA ARG A 71 16.59 -18.14 -8.81
C ARG A 71 15.60 -17.00 -8.58
N LEU A 72 15.94 -15.79 -9.02
CA LEU A 72 15.02 -14.65 -8.98
C LEU A 72 13.80 -14.88 -9.87
N GLU A 73 13.99 -15.40 -11.09
CA GLU A 73 12.90 -15.74 -12.00
C GLU A 73 11.96 -16.81 -11.41
N GLN A 74 12.51 -17.87 -10.81
CA GLN A 74 11.72 -18.88 -10.11
C GLN A 74 10.91 -18.28 -8.96
N LEU A 75 11.52 -17.40 -8.16
CA LEU A 75 10.82 -16.69 -7.08
C LEU A 75 9.66 -15.84 -7.64
N HIS A 76 9.89 -15.07 -8.69
CA HIS A 76 8.84 -14.27 -9.34
C HIS A 76 7.70 -15.14 -9.89
N HIS A 77 8.00 -16.27 -10.52
CA HIS A 77 6.97 -17.20 -11.00
C HIS A 77 6.08 -17.74 -9.88
N LEU A 78 6.69 -18.12 -8.75
CA LEU A 78 5.94 -18.55 -7.55
C LEU A 78 5.06 -17.42 -7.02
N GLN A 79 5.61 -16.22 -6.93
CA GLN A 79 4.91 -15.03 -6.45
C GLN A 79 3.72 -14.66 -7.36
N ILE A 80 3.92 -14.62 -8.67
CA ILE A 80 2.87 -14.37 -9.67
C ILE A 80 1.74 -15.39 -9.54
N THR A 81 2.09 -16.67 -9.40
CA THR A 81 1.11 -17.75 -9.21
C THR A 81 0.30 -17.55 -7.93
N GLN A 82 0.98 -17.19 -6.84
CA GLN A 82 0.34 -16.93 -5.56
C GLN A 82 -0.63 -15.75 -5.60
N VAL A 83 -0.27 -14.66 -6.29
CA VAL A 83 -1.14 -13.48 -6.44
C VAL A 83 -2.38 -13.83 -7.26
N ARG A 84 -2.22 -14.57 -8.36
CA ARG A 84 -3.36 -15.03 -9.17
C ARG A 84 -4.32 -15.89 -8.35
N GLN A 85 -3.80 -16.78 -7.51
CA GLN A 85 -4.62 -17.58 -6.60
C GLN A 85 -5.38 -16.70 -5.60
N TRP A 86 -4.71 -15.74 -4.94
CA TRP A 86 -5.38 -14.83 -4.00
C TRP A 86 -6.46 -14.00 -4.68
N LEU A 87 -6.21 -13.48 -5.89
CA LEU A 87 -7.20 -12.71 -6.63
C LEU A 87 -8.42 -13.58 -6.98
N ALA A 88 -8.20 -14.79 -7.49
CA ALA A 88 -9.30 -15.72 -7.80
C ALA A 88 -10.12 -16.09 -6.55
N GLU A 89 -9.47 -16.35 -5.42
CA GLU A 89 -10.15 -16.62 -4.15
C GLU A 89 -11.02 -15.44 -3.71
N ILE A 90 -10.51 -14.21 -3.84
CA ILE A 90 -11.25 -12.99 -3.49
C ILE A 90 -12.44 -12.79 -4.45
N GLN A 91 -12.26 -13.00 -5.75
CA GLN A 91 -13.34 -12.89 -6.74
C GLN A 91 -14.43 -13.96 -6.56
N ASN A 92 -14.11 -15.11 -5.97
CA ASN A 92 -15.12 -16.11 -5.61
C ASN A 92 -15.95 -15.71 -4.39
N GLN A 93 -15.41 -14.83 -3.53
CA GLN A 93 -16.07 -14.40 -2.29
C GLN A 93 -16.80 -13.06 -2.43
N LEU A 94 -16.34 -12.20 -3.35
CA LEU A 94 -16.83 -10.85 -3.55
C LEU A 94 -17.25 -10.62 -5.01
N PRO A 95 -18.33 -9.86 -5.27
CA PRO A 95 -18.76 -9.53 -6.62
C PRO A 95 -17.82 -8.48 -7.25
N LEU A 96 -16.63 -8.92 -7.67
CA LEU A 96 -15.53 -8.07 -8.10
C LEU A 96 -15.04 -8.43 -9.52
N ALA A 97 -14.98 -7.43 -10.39
CA ALA A 97 -14.21 -7.50 -11.63
C ALA A 97 -12.73 -7.23 -11.30
N GLY A 98 -11.90 -8.28 -11.34
CA GLY A 98 -10.49 -8.25 -11.01
C GLY A 98 -9.63 -8.57 -12.24
N ASP A 99 -8.60 -7.76 -12.48
CA ASP A 99 -7.54 -7.98 -13.46
C ASP A 99 -6.18 -8.10 -12.75
N PHE A 100 -5.21 -8.71 -13.42
CA PHE A 100 -3.86 -8.87 -12.91
C PHE A 100 -2.81 -8.52 -13.97
N GLN A 101 -1.92 -7.60 -13.61
CA GLN A 101 -0.87 -7.07 -14.49
C GLN A 101 0.50 -7.21 -13.84
N ILE A 102 1.52 -7.43 -14.68
CA ILE A 102 2.93 -7.49 -14.29
C ILE A 102 3.62 -6.30 -14.93
N VAL A 103 4.36 -5.52 -14.13
CA VAL A 103 5.08 -4.34 -14.58
C VAL A 103 6.52 -4.41 -14.09
N GLN A 104 7.47 -4.07 -14.95
CA GLN A 104 8.86 -3.88 -14.58
C GLN A 104 9.10 -2.41 -14.27
N GLY A 105 9.68 -2.10 -13.10
CA GLY A 105 10.06 -0.74 -12.77
C GLY A 105 10.22 -0.48 -11.27
N ASN A 106 10.19 0.80 -10.91
CA ASN A 106 10.26 1.26 -9.54
C ASN A 106 8.88 1.16 -8.88
N TYR A 107 8.82 0.50 -7.72
CA TYR A 107 7.56 0.13 -7.04
C TYR A 107 6.53 1.27 -6.96
N THR A 108 6.94 2.42 -6.44
CA THR A 108 6.02 3.56 -6.25
C THR A 108 5.79 4.32 -7.56
N GLU A 109 6.84 4.54 -8.35
CA GLU A 109 6.78 5.38 -9.55
C GLU A 109 5.93 4.73 -10.64
N SER A 110 6.14 3.44 -10.92
CA SER A 110 5.40 2.73 -11.97
C SER A 110 3.89 2.71 -11.72
N VAL A 111 3.47 2.63 -10.46
CA VAL A 111 2.05 2.63 -10.09
C VAL A 111 1.48 4.05 -10.18
N LEU A 112 2.24 5.06 -9.73
CA LEU A 112 1.83 6.46 -9.86
C LEU A 112 1.73 6.91 -11.32
N GLU A 113 2.56 6.39 -12.22
CA GLU A 113 2.51 6.66 -13.66
C GLU A 113 1.34 5.96 -14.35
N MET A 114 1.00 4.74 -13.91
CA MET A 114 -0.14 3.98 -14.43
C MET A 114 -1.50 4.57 -14.03
N ALA A 115 -1.55 5.25 -12.89
CA ALA A 115 -2.79 5.67 -12.26
C ALA A 115 -3.38 6.95 -12.85
N GLY A 116 -4.65 6.90 -13.26
CA GLY A 116 -5.42 8.08 -13.67
C GLY A 116 -5.78 8.98 -12.48
N GLU A 117 -6.33 10.16 -12.74
CA GLU A 117 -6.68 11.15 -11.70
C GLU A 117 -7.76 10.64 -10.73
N GLY A 118 -8.65 9.77 -11.20
CA GLY A 118 -9.71 9.18 -10.38
C GLY A 118 -9.33 7.90 -9.63
N ASP A 119 -8.19 7.28 -9.92
CA ASP A 119 -7.86 5.94 -9.41
C ASP A 119 -7.51 5.94 -7.92
N PHE A 120 -7.94 4.90 -7.20
CA PHE A 120 -7.50 4.63 -5.83
C PHE A 120 -6.30 3.71 -5.85
N LEU A 121 -5.25 4.06 -5.12
CA LEU A 121 -4.02 3.27 -5.10
C LEU A 121 -3.84 2.62 -3.73
N VAL A 122 -3.64 1.31 -3.70
CA VAL A 122 -3.37 0.55 -2.48
C VAL A 122 -2.01 -0.11 -2.61
N PHE A 123 -1.06 0.31 -1.79
CA PHE A 123 0.29 -0.24 -1.77
C PHE A 123 0.40 -1.29 -0.67
N SER A 124 0.89 -2.47 -1.03
CA SER A 124 1.40 -3.44 -0.06
C SER A 124 2.64 -2.91 0.66
N THR A 125 2.89 -3.46 1.85
CA THR A 125 4.06 -3.11 2.66
C THR A 125 5.10 -4.22 2.62
N VAL A 126 6.37 -3.81 2.71
CA VAL A 126 7.52 -4.70 2.89
C VAL A 126 7.79 -5.02 4.36
N HIS A 127 7.34 -4.16 5.27
CA HIS A 127 7.49 -4.30 6.71
C HIS A 127 6.15 -4.71 7.31
N GLU A 128 6.12 -5.77 8.11
CA GLU A 128 4.93 -6.07 8.90
C GLU A 128 5.23 -5.72 10.34
N TRP A 129 4.45 -4.77 10.87
CA TRP A 129 4.41 -4.58 12.30
C TRP A 129 3.53 -5.68 12.90
N THR A 130 4.14 -6.61 13.65
CA THR A 130 3.39 -7.53 14.51
C THR A 130 2.88 -6.73 15.72
N ALA A 131 1.71 -6.12 15.56
CA ALA A 131 1.11 -5.30 16.61
C ALA A 131 0.83 -6.13 17.87
N ILE A 132 1.30 -5.65 19.03
CA ILE A 132 0.86 -6.11 20.36
C ILE A 132 -0.60 -5.67 20.62
N ARG A 133 -1.07 -4.64 19.89
CA ARG A 133 -2.45 -4.16 19.96
C ARG A 133 -3.38 -5.07 19.16
N ARG A 134 -4.47 -5.52 19.80
CA ARG A 134 -5.53 -6.30 19.15
C ARG A 134 -6.20 -5.57 17.97
N ARG A 135 -6.17 -4.23 17.95
CA ARG A 135 -6.73 -3.39 16.88
C ARG A 135 -5.87 -2.14 16.68
N PRO A 136 -4.87 -2.17 15.79
CA PRO A 136 -4.10 -0.98 15.45
C PRO A 136 -4.99 0.05 14.74
N PRO A 137 -4.72 1.37 14.92
CA PRO A 137 -5.52 2.42 14.29
C PRO A 137 -5.32 2.47 12.77
N VAL A 138 -6.29 3.06 12.09
CA VAL A 138 -6.16 3.60 10.73
C VAL A 138 -5.67 5.04 10.88
N TRP A 139 -4.57 5.37 10.20
CA TRP A 139 -4.01 6.71 10.21
C TRP A 139 -4.39 7.48 8.96
N VAL A 140 -4.63 8.77 9.11
CA VAL A 140 -4.82 9.71 7.99
C VAL A 140 -3.76 10.80 8.08
N TRP A 141 -3.03 11.00 7.00
CA TRP A 141 -2.24 12.21 6.81
C TRP A 141 -3.13 13.30 6.22
N PHE A 142 -3.33 14.39 6.95
CA PHE A 142 -4.20 15.50 6.56
C PHE A 142 -3.36 16.77 6.37
N ASP A 143 -3.07 17.13 5.11
CA ASP A 143 -2.17 18.24 4.76
C ASP A 143 -2.88 19.51 4.28
N ASN A 144 -4.20 19.61 4.46
CA ASN A 144 -5.03 20.70 3.95
C ASN A 144 -5.04 20.84 2.41
N SER A 145 -4.60 19.82 1.67
CA SER A 145 -4.80 19.75 0.22
C SER A 145 -6.30 19.65 -0.13
N PRO A 146 -6.70 19.97 -1.37
CA PRO A 146 -8.08 19.78 -1.83
C PRO A 146 -8.58 18.33 -1.67
N GLU A 147 -7.67 17.34 -1.74
CA GLU A 147 -7.99 15.93 -1.61
C GLU A 147 -8.00 15.43 -0.14
N ALA A 148 -7.56 16.24 0.82
CA ALA A 148 -7.45 15.85 2.22
C ALA A 148 -8.81 15.48 2.84
N ASP A 149 -9.87 16.25 2.54
CA ASP A 149 -11.22 15.97 3.05
C ASP A 149 -11.79 14.66 2.45
N LYS A 150 -11.56 14.43 1.16
CA LYS A 150 -11.92 13.17 0.47
C LYS A 150 -11.17 11.99 1.08
N THR A 151 -9.88 12.16 1.35
CA THR A 151 -9.02 11.14 1.98
C THR A 151 -9.52 10.79 3.38
N LEU A 152 -9.84 11.80 4.19
CA LEU A 152 -10.37 11.62 5.54
C LEU A 152 -11.74 10.92 5.53
N ALA A 153 -12.65 11.31 4.64
CA ALA A 153 -13.95 10.68 4.50
C ALA A 153 -13.81 9.19 4.15
N LEU A 154 -12.92 8.85 3.20
CA LEU A 154 -12.67 7.47 2.81
C LEU A 154 -12.06 6.65 3.96
N ALA A 155 -11.12 7.23 4.69
CA ALA A 155 -10.51 6.57 5.84
C ALA A 155 -11.51 6.33 6.97
N ALA A 156 -12.45 7.26 7.20
CA ALA A 156 -13.51 7.12 8.19
C ALA A 156 -14.50 6.01 7.81
N GLU A 157 -14.88 5.91 6.53
CA GLU A 157 -15.69 4.80 6.01
C GLU A 157 -14.99 3.45 6.23
N PHE A 158 -13.70 3.36 5.89
CA PHE A 158 -12.90 2.14 6.07
C PHE A 158 -12.74 1.76 7.55
N ALA A 159 -12.41 2.72 8.41
CA ALA A 159 -12.25 2.49 9.84
C ALA A 159 -13.56 2.07 10.51
N GLY A 160 -14.69 2.66 10.09
CA GLY A 160 -16.02 2.32 10.60
C GLY A 160 -16.46 0.90 10.22
N GLY A 161 -16.25 0.49 8.97
CA GLY A 161 -16.63 -0.85 8.49
C GLY A 161 -15.91 -1.99 9.21
N GLU A 162 -14.64 -1.77 9.54
CA GLU A 162 -13.77 -2.77 10.20
C GLU A 162 -13.64 -2.55 11.73
N ASN A 163 -14.31 -1.54 12.28
CA ASN A 163 -14.26 -1.16 13.70
C ASN A 163 -12.82 -0.90 14.20
N TYR A 164 -12.02 -0.21 13.37
CA TYR A 164 -10.70 0.31 13.73
C TYR A 164 -10.81 1.72 14.32
N PRO A 165 -9.94 2.09 15.30
CA PRO A 165 -9.78 3.48 15.69
C PRO A 165 -9.25 4.32 14.52
N LEU A 166 -9.83 5.51 14.29
CA LEU A 166 -9.33 6.47 13.30
C LEU A 166 -8.49 7.55 14.02
N LEU A 167 -7.26 7.76 13.55
CA LEU A 167 -6.37 8.80 14.05
C LEU A 167 -5.86 9.66 12.90
N ILE A 168 -5.69 10.95 13.16
CA ILE A 168 -5.37 11.93 12.13
C ILE A 168 -4.12 12.69 12.53
N ALA A 169 -3.23 12.90 11.58
CA ALA A 169 -1.97 13.60 11.78
C ALA A 169 -1.71 14.56 10.62
N GLY A 170 -1.09 15.70 10.90
CA GLY A 170 -0.75 16.66 9.87
C GLY A 170 -0.33 18.03 10.41
N PRO A 171 -0.01 18.98 9.51
CA PRO A 171 0.16 20.38 9.88
C PRO A 171 -1.14 20.98 10.42
N GLN A 172 -1.06 22.17 11.02
CA GLN A 172 -2.23 22.83 11.59
C GLN A 172 -3.37 22.96 10.56
N PRO A 173 -4.58 22.49 10.88
CA PRO A 173 -5.70 22.53 9.94
C PRO A 173 -6.13 23.98 9.69
N LYS A 174 -6.36 24.34 8.41
CA LYS A 174 -6.74 25.69 7.97
C LYS A 174 -8.21 26.02 8.23
N LYS A 175 -9.05 25.00 8.40
CA LYS A 175 -10.47 25.13 8.75
C LYS A 175 -10.74 24.29 10.00
N SER A 176 -11.71 24.72 10.79
CA SER A 176 -12.35 23.86 11.79
C SER A 176 -13.20 22.83 11.04
N THR A 177 -12.53 21.87 10.40
CA THR A 177 -13.17 20.63 9.95
C THR A 177 -13.73 19.94 11.20
N ALA A 178 -14.84 19.20 11.06
CA ALA A 178 -15.53 18.50 12.14
C ALA A 178 -14.70 17.33 12.73
N MET A 179 -13.42 17.56 12.99
CA MET A 179 -12.47 16.68 13.62
C MET A 179 -12.58 16.93 15.11
N THR A 180 -12.86 15.89 15.88
CA THR A 180 -12.82 16.03 17.34
C THR A 180 -11.38 16.33 17.73
N GLU A 181 -11.13 17.40 18.48
CA GLU A 181 -9.78 17.89 18.84
C GLU A 181 -8.87 16.79 19.43
N ASN A 182 -9.46 15.76 20.04
CA ASN A 182 -8.73 14.62 20.63
C ASN A 182 -8.22 13.57 19.62
N GLN A 183 -8.49 13.70 18.32
CA GLN A 183 -8.07 12.75 17.29
C GLN A 183 -6.99 13.29 16.34
N PHE A 184 -6.66 14.57 16.44
CA PHE A 184 -5.69 15.24 15.57
C PHE A 184 -4.34 15.44 16.27
N ILE A 185 -3.26 15.01 15.63
CA ILE A 185 -1.89 15.19 16.12
C ILE A 185 -1.13 16.12 15.18
N LEU A 186 -0.75 17.29 15.69
CA LEU A 186 0.11 18.24 14.98
C LEU A 186 1.49 17.62 14.77
N MET A 187 1.91 17.46 13.52
CA MET A 187 3.27 17.01 13.20
C MET A 187 3.68 17.34 11.77
N GLU A 188 4.99 17.34 11.56
CA GLU A 188 5.61 17.39 10.24
C GLU A 188 5.69 16.01 9.58
N PRO A 189 5.83 15.95 8.24
CA PRO A 189 5.83 14.70 7.47
C PRO A 189 6.81 13.62 7.98
N ASP A 190 8.04 14.00 8.34
CA ASP A 190 9.04 13.04 8.81
C ASP A 190 8.68 12.45 10.17
N GLY A 191 8.13 13.28 11.07
CA GLY A 191 7.64 12.82 12.37
C GLY A 191 6.49 11.83 12.27
N PHE A 192 5.69 11.90 11.21
CA PHE A 192 4.60 10.96 10.96
C PHE A 192 5.10 9.55 10.63
N ILE A 193 6.14 9.41 9.80
CA ILE A 193 6.71 8.10 9.46
C ILE A 193 7.26 7.42 10.74
N ASP A 194 7.97 8.18 11.57
CA ASP A 194 8.47 7.68 12.86
C ASP A 194 7.34 7.26 13.80
N LEU A 195 6.23 7.99 13.80
CA LEU A 195 5.06 7.66 14.60
C LEU A 195 4.43 6.33 14.17
N LEU A 196 4.27 6.11 12.86
CA LEU A 196 3.72 4.87 12.31
C LEU A 196 4.54 3.65 12.77
N ASN A 197 5.87 3.77 12.75
CA ASN A 197 6.79 2.72 13.20
C ASN A 197 6.71 2.44 14.71
N LYS A 198 6.33 3.44 15.52
CA LYS A 198 6.26 3.33 16.99
C LYS A 198 4.89 2.87 17.50
N GLN A 199 3.80 3.35 16.92
CA GLN A 199 2.44 3.13 17.44
C GLN A 199 1.68 2.00 16.74
N GLY A 200 2.17 1.57 15.57
CA GLY A 200 1.48 0.61 14.72
C GLY A 200 0.35 1.22 13.93
N CYS A 201 0.03 0.54 12.84
CA CYS A 201 -1.03 0.95 11.93
C CYS A 201 -1.65 -0.28 11.26
N SER A 202 -2.97 -0.24 11.05
CA SER A 202 -3.67 -1.23 10.22
C SER A 202 -3.63 -0.82 8.74
N ALA A 203 -3.73 0.48 8.50
CA ALA A 203 -3.56 1.11 7.18
C ALA A 203 -3.24 2.61 7.37
N VAL A 204 -2.68 3.23 6.33
CA VAL A 204 -2.46 4.67 6.25
C VAL A 204 -3.17 5.22 5.02
N PHE A 205 -3.90 6.31 5.16
CA PHE A 205 -4.49 7.07 4.07
C PHE A 205 -3.73 8.38 3.90
N CYS A 206 -3.42 8.73 2.65
CA CYS A 206 -2.67 9.92 2.33
C CYS A 206 -3.14 10.49 0.99
N PRO A 207 -3.34 11.82 0.86
CA PRO A 207 -3.61 12.44 -0.44
C PRO A 207 -2.50 12.11 -1.45
N ARG A 208 -2.86 11.78 -2.69
CA ARG A 208 -1.86 11.50 -3.73
C ARG A 208 -0.99 12.72 -4.06
N SER A 209 -1.52 13.93 -3.88
CA SER A 209 -0.82 15.21 -4.03
C SER A 209 0.20 15.48 -2.92
N SER A 210 0.16 14.72 -1.82
CA SER A 210 1.01 14.93 -0.66
C SER A 210 2.49 14.62 -0.93
N PRO A 211 3.45 15.37 -0.34
CA PRO A 211 4.88 15.01 -0.43
C PRO A 211 5.17 13.61 0.14
N LEU A 212 4.29 13.07 0.99
CA LEU A 212 4.41 11.73 1.56
C LEU A 212 4.01 10.60 0.61
N ALA A 213 3.27 10.89 -0.47
CA ALA A 213 2.73 9.88 -1.39
C ALA A 213 3.81 8.96 -1.98
N LYS A 214 5.02 9.49 -2.22
CA LYS A 214 6.14 8.71 -2.75
C LYS A 214 6.89 7.89 -1.69
N ARG A 215 6.85 8.34 -0.44
CA ARG A 215 7.66 7.81 0.67
C ARG A 215 6.91 6.77 1.50
N LEU A 216 5.63 7.02 1.77
CA LEU A 216 4.80 6.12 2.61
C LEU A 216 4.75 4.68 2.08
N PRO A 217 4.54 4.41 0.76
CA PRO A 217 4.54 3.04 0.26
C PRO A 217 5.82 2.23 0.53
N LEU A 218 6.95 2.91 0.73
CA LEU A 218 8.25 2.29 0.97
C LEU A 218 8.56 2.15 2.48
N LEU A 219 8.04 3.08 3.29
CA LEU A 219 8.45 3.23 4.69
C LEU A 219 7.38 2.84 5.70
N ALA A 220 6.10 2.85 5.33
CA ALA A 220 5.02 2.51 6.25
C ALA A 220 4.99 1.00 6.52
N PRO A 221 4.80 0.56 7.78
CA PRO A 221 4.80 -0.86 8.14
C PRO A 221 3.42 -1.53 7.99
N CYS A 222 2.55 -0.94 7.17
CA CYS A 222 1.20 -1.38 6.87
C CYS A 222 0.79 -0.90 5.47
N PRO A 223 -0.31 -1.42 4.90
CA PRO A 223 -0.80 -0.95 3.60
C PRO A 223 -1.06 0.55 3.55
N VAL A 224 -0.73 1.18 2.43
CA VAL A 224 -0.90 2.63 2.21
C VAL A 224 -1.92 2.84 1.11
N LEU A 225 -2.91 3.69 1.36
CA LEU A 225 -3.93 4.09 0.42
C LEU A 225 -3.70 5.53 -0.01
N LEU A 226 -3.51 5.73 -1.32
CA LEU A 226 -3.43 7.06 -1.93
C LEU A 226 -4.74 7.38 -2.63
N VAL A 227 -5.26 8.58 -2.39
CA VAL A 227 -6.61 9.05 -2.76
C VAL A 227 -6.57 10.36 -3.54
#